data_AF-A0A419WMP5-F1
#
_entry.id   AF-A0A419WMP5-F1
#
_cell.length_a   1.000
_cell.length_b   1.000
_cell.length_c   1.000
_cell.angle_alpha   90.00
_cell.angle_beta   90.00
_cell.angle_gamma   90.00
#
_symmetry.space_group_name_H-M   'P 1'
#
loop_
_entity.id
_entity.type
_entity.pdbx_description
1 polymer ?
#
loop_
_entity_poly.entity_id
_entity_poly.type
_entity_poly.pdbx_seq_one_letter_code
_entity_poly.pdbx_strand_id
1 'polypeptide(L)'
;MSLIEIKEDELVIKRAELTALVDAVQGMREEMKNLTLNAKLDVYCKGDIVTGKAVRMIMGWSESTFSRRLQDEENPIPMTKEGKGYAMPRAEFIEYYNQVFNS
;
A
#
# COMPACT_ATOMS: atom_id res chain seq x y z
N MET A 1 0.38 -8.27 -53.13
CA MET A 1 -0.22 -7.70 -51.91
C MET A 1 0.57 -8.25 -50.73
N SER A 2 1.55 -7.52 -50.19
CA SER A 2 2.37 -8.01 -49.06
C SER A 2 2.92 -6.91 -48.15
N LEU A 3 2.45 -5.66 -48.31
CA LEU A 3 2.99 -4.52 -47.54
C LEU A 3 2.11 -4.14 -46.34
N ILE A 4 0.87 -4.64 -46.29
CA ILE A 4 -0.13 -4.29 -45.27
C ILE A 4 -0.04 -5.27 -44.08
N GLU A 5 0.06 -6.58 -44.34
CA GLU A 5 0.19 -7.61 -43.30
C GLU A 5 1.46 -7.44 -42.44
N ILE A 6 2.62 -7.18 -43.05
CA ILE A 6 3.90 -7.04 -42.32
C ILE A 6 3.87 -5.88 -41.31
N LYS A 7 3.13 -4.80 -41.61
CA LYS A 7 3.01 -3.64 -40.69
C LYS A 7 2.05 -3.90 -39.54
N GLU A 8 0.99 -4.69 -39.77
CA GLU A 8 0.05 -5.08 -38.71
C GLU A 8 0.69 -6.03 -37.71
N ASP A 9 1.43 -7.05 -38.18
CA ASP A 9 2.11 -8.00 -37.32
C ASP A 9 3.15 -7.31 -36.41
N GLU A 10 3.92 -6.37 -36.97
CA GLU A 10 4.89 -5.57 -36.20
C GLU A 10 4.21 -4.69 -35.13
N LEU A 11 3.03 -4.15 -35.44
CA LEU A 11 2.21 -3.37 -34.50
C LEU A 11 1.65 -4.23 -33.36
N VAL A 12 1.20 -5.46 -33.68
CA VAL A 12 0.68 -6.42 -32.68
C VAL A 12 1.79 -6.85 -31.73
N ILE A 13 2.99 -7.15 -32.24
CA ILE A 13 4.15 -7.53 -31.42
C ILE A 13 4.54 -6.39 -30.47
N LYS A 14 4.71 -5.16 -30.99
CA LYS A 14 5.05 -4.00 -30.16
C LYS A 14 4.01 -3.70 -29.09
N ARG A 15 2.73 -3.93 -29.39
CA ARG A 15 1.64 -3.78 -28.40
C ARG A 15 1.73 -4.84 -27.30
N ALA A 16 1.99 -6.10 -27.65
CA ALA A 16 2.15 -7.17 -26.67
C ALA A 16 3.37 -6.93 -25.77
N GLU A 17 4.49 -6.50 -26.34
CA GLU A 17 5.71 -6.12 -25.60
C GLU A 17 5.44 -4.93 -24.66
N LEU A 18 4.69 -3.92 -25.13
CA LEU A 18 4.33 -2.76 -24.32
C LEU A 18 3.40 -3.15 -23.15
N THR A 19 2.41 -4.02 -23.38
CA THR A 19 1.54 -4.52 -22.32
C THR A 19 2.33 -5.29 -21.26
N ALA A 20 3.21 -6.20 -21.69
CA ALA A 20 4.07 -6.94 -20.75
C ALA A 20 4.99 -6.02 -19.94
N LEU A 21 5.51 -4.94 -20.55
CA LEU A 21 6.30 -3.93 -19.85
C LEU A 21 5.46 -3.18 -18.81
N VAL A 22 4.22 -2.81 -19.15
CA VAL A 22 3.30 -2.13 -18.23
C VAL A 22 3.00 -3.02 -17.03
N ASP A 23 2.71 -4.30 -17.25
CA ASP A 23 2.44 -5.28 -16.19
C ASP A 23 3.66 -5.46 -15.27
N ALA A 24 4.86 -5.55 -15.85
CA ALA A 24 6.11 -5.64 -15.09
C ALA A 24 6.36 -4.39 -14.22
N VAL A 25 6.12 -3.19 -14.77
CA VAL A 25 6.26 -1.94 -14.02
C VAL A 25 5.22 -1.84 -12.89
N GLN A 26 3.99 -2.30 -13.12
CA GLN A 26 2.96 -2.36 -12.08
C GLN A 26 3.36 -3.32 -10.95
N GLY A 27 3.84 -4.53 -11.30
CA GLY A 27 4.35 -5.49 -10.33
C GLY A 27 5.51 -4.94 -9.48
N MET A 28 6.50 -4.31 -10.12
CA MET A 28 7.61 -3.66 -9.41
C MET A 28 7.14 -2.55 -8.46
N ARG A 29 6.12 -1.78 -8.86
CA ARG A 29 5.54 -0.72 -8.02
C ARG A 29 4.88 -1.29 -6.77
N GLU A 30 4.17 -2.40 -6.89
CA GLU A 30 3.53 -3.09 -5.76
C GLU A 30 4.57 -3.69 -4.81
N GLU A 31 5.59 -4.36 -5.35
CA GLU A 31 6.72 -4.87 -4.55
C GLU A 31 7.42 -3.75 -3.78
N MET A 32 7.68 -2.62 -4.44
CA MET A 32 8.33 -1.47 -3.81
C MET A 32 7.46 -0.85 -2.70
N LYS A 33 6.13 -0.78 -2.89
CA LYS A 33 5.19 -0.33 -1.84
C LYS A 33 5.24 -1.27 -0.63
N ASN A 34 5.21 -2.59 -0.86
CA ASN A 34 5.22 -3.59 0.21
C ASN A 34 6.55 -3.60 0.98
N LEU A 35 7.68 -3.51 0.27
CA LEU A 35 9.00 -3.35 0.88
C LEU A 35 9.08 -2.07 1.71
N THR A 36 8.51 -0.96 1.21
CA THR A 36 8.50 0.31 1.93
C THR A 36 7.66 0.25 3.20
N LEU A 37 6.49 -0.41 3.17
CA LEU A 37 5.64 -0.56 4.36
C LEU A 37 6.32 -1.44 5.42
N ASN A 38 6.87 -2.59 5.03
CA ASN A 38 7.56 -3.48 5.95
C ASN A 38 8.80 -2.82 6.55
N ALA A 39 9.61 -2.13 5.74
CA ALA A 39 10.76 -1.39 6.24
C ALA A 39 10.36 -0.30 7.24
N LYS A 40 9.29 0.46 6.96
CA LYS A 40 8.76 1.45 7.91
C LYS A 40 8.26 0.80 9.20
N LEU A 41 7.58 -0.34 9.11
CA LEU A 41 7.11 -1.07 10.28
C LEU A 41 8.28 -1.56 11.13
N ASP A 42 9.35 -2.07 10.52
CA ASP A 42 10.54 -2.54 11.23
C ASP A 42 11.29 -1.39 11.93
N VAL A 43 11.23 -0.17 11.38
CA VAL A 43 11.82 1.03 11.98
C VAL A 43 10.99 1.55 13.14
N TYR A 44 9.66 1.60 12.99
CA TYR A 44 8.77 2.29 13.95
C TYR A 44 8.10 1.36 14.96
N CYS A 45 8.05 0.06 14.72
CA CYS A 45 7.40 -0.93 15.57
C CYS A 45 8.41 -1.90 16.16
N LYS A 46 8.15 -2.37 17.38
CA LYS A 46 8.95 -3.40 18.04
C LYS A 46 8.08 -4.64 18.20
N GLY A 47 8.39 -5.68 17.44
CA GLY A 47 7.59 -6.90 17.40
C GLY A 47 6.28 -6.75 16.64
N ASP A 48 5.27 -7.52 17.03
CA ASP A 48 4.01 -7.67 16.30
C ASP A 48 2.94 -6.63 16.68
N ILE A 49 3.30 -5.58 17.42
CA ILE A 49 2.38 -4.53 17.86
C ILE A 49 2.74 -3.19 17.21
N VAL A 50 1.74 -2.54 16.64
CA VAL A 50 1.82 -1.21 16.05
C VAL A 50 1.14 -0.21 16.99
N THR A 51 1.91 0.76 17.47
CA THR A 51 1.39 1.81 18.38
C THR A 51 0.79 2.96 17.59
N GLY A 52 -0.11 3.74 18.20
CA GLY A 52 -0.71 4.91 17.56
C GLY A 52 0.34 5.94 17.12
N LYS A 53 1.45 6.06 17.86
CA LYS A 53 2.61 6.87 17.43
C LYS A 53 3.23 6.31 16.15
N ALA A 54 3.44 5.00 16.06
CA ALA A 54 3.99 4.37 14.87
C ALA A 54 3.07 4.56 13.66
N VAL A 55 1.75 4.37 13.82
CA VAL A 55 0.75 4.66 12.78
C VAL A 55 0.92 6.08 12.26
N ARG A 56 0.92 7.08 13.16
CA ARG A 56 1.06 8.48 12.75
C ARG A 56 2.34 8.74 11.94
N MET A 57 3.46 8.13 12.32
CA MET A 57 4.72 8.25 11.60
C MET A 57 4.68 7.57 10.22
N ILE A 58 4.13 6.35 10.15
CA ILE A 58 4.07 5.56 8.91
C ILE A 58 3.13 6.22 7.89
N MET A 59 1.97 6.69 8.37
CA MET A 59 0.89 7.29 7.58
C MET A 59 1.11 8.78 7.28
N GLY A 60 2.06 9.43 7.96
CA GLY A 60 2.28 10.88 7.86
C GLY A 60 1.13 11.70 8.44
N TRP A 61 0.44 11.18 9.47
CA TRP A 61 -0.75 11.81 10.04
C TRP A 61 -0.43 12.71 11.24
N SER A 62 -1.11 13.87 11.28
CA SER A 62 -1.18 14.69 12.49
C SER A 62 -1.96 13.98 13.59
N GLU A 63 -1.80 14.42 14.84
CA GLU A 63 -2.60 13.92 15.97
C GLU A 63 -4.11 14.13 15.76
N SER A 64 -4.49 15.25 15.15
CA SER A 64 -5.88 15.55 14.80
C SER A 64 -6.44 14.57 13.77
N THR A 65 -5.66 14.24 12.74
CA THR A 65 -6.06 13.28 11.70
C THR A 65 -6.20 11.88 12.31
N PHE A 66 -5.25 11.48 13.15
CA PHE A 66 -5.30 10.21 13.85
C PHE A 66 -6.51 10.10 14.78
N SER A 67 -6.77 11.14 15.58
CA SER A 67 -7.96 11.21 16.47
C SER A 67 -9.26 11.10 15.68
N ARG A 68 -9.35 11.78 14.52
CA ARG A 68 -10.52 11.68 13.65
C ARG A 68 -10.69 10.26 13.10
N ARG A 69 -9.59 9.61 12.69
CA ARG A 69 -9.60 8.23 12.17
C ARG A 69 -9.97 7.18 13.21
N LEU A 70 -9.73 7.44 14.50
CA LEU A 70 -10.21 6.58 15.59
C LEU A 70 -11.74 6.64 15.78
N GLN A 71 -12.38 7.71 15.30
CA GLN A 71 -13.82 7.97 15.48
C GLN A 71 -14.58 7.91 14.15
N ASP A 72 -13.93 7.51 13.06
CA ASP A 72 -14.50 7.45 11.72
C ASP A 72 -15.57 6.34 11.68
N GLU A 73 -16.79 6.68 11.27
CA GLU A 73 -17.91 5.72 11.24
C GLU A 73 -17.88 4.80 10.01
N GLU A 74 -17.23 5.24 8.92
CA GLU A 74 -17.18 4.49 7.67
C GLU A 74 -15.99 3.55 7.61
N ASN A 75 -14.81 4.01 8.06
CA ASN A 75 -13.59 3.19 8.07
C ASN A 75 -12.65 3.60 9.23
N PRO A 76 -12.99 3.23 10.48
CA PRO A 76 -12.16 3.51 11.63
C PRO A 76 -10.86 2.73 11.54
N ILE A 77 -9.78 3.35 12.02
CA ILE A 77 -8.53 2.62 12.22
C ILE A 77 -8.74 1.58 13.34
N PRO A 78 -8.46 0.28 13.11
CA PRO A 78 -8.81 -0.79 14.05
C PRO A 78 -7.80 -0.85 15.21
N MET A 79 -7.88 0.13 16.10
CA MET A 79 -6.98 0.20 17.26
C MET A 79 -7.73 0.04 18.57
N THR A 80 -7.10 -0.70 19.49
CA THR A 80 -7.58 -0.85 20.86
C THR A 80 -6.82 0.08 21.79
N LYS A 81 -7.51 0.62 22.80
CA LYS A 81 -6.90 1.46 23.82
C LYS A 81 -6.22 0.59 24.88
N GLU A 82 -4.90 0.60 24.93
CA GLU A 82 -4.09 -0.13 25.90
C GLU A 82 -3.37 0.86 26.83
N GLY A 83 -3.85 0.94 28.08
CA GLY A 83 -3.32 1.89 29.07
C GLY A 83 -3.45 3.34 28.62
N LYS A 84 -2.31 4.01 28.40
CA LYS A 84 -2.26 5.42 27.97
C LYS A 84 -2.23 5.60 26.44
N GLY A 85 -2.14 4.52 25.67
CA GLY A 85 -1.95 4.57 24.22
C GLY A 85 -2.97 3.75 23.45
N TYR A 86 -2.84 3.81 22.13
CA TYR A 86 -3.54 2.93 21.20
C TYR A 86 -2.55 1.92 20.61
N ALA A 87 -2.98 0.69 20.48
CA ALA A 87 -2.21 -0.41 19.93
C ALA A 87 -3.10 -1.28 19.02
N MET A 88 -2.47 -1.92 18.04
CA MET A 88 -3.09 -2.98 17.25
C MET A 88 -2.03 -3.98 16.76
N PRO A 89 -2.43 -5.21 16.40
CA PRO A 89 -1.54 -6.15 15.74
C PRO A 89 -0.99 -5.62 14.42
N ARG A 90 0.25 -5.99 14.11
CA ARG A 90 0.91 -5.64 12.84
C ARG A 90 0.14 -6.14 11.62
N ALA A 91 -0.43 -7.34 11.70
CA ALA A 91 -1.25 -7.90 10.63
C ALA A 91 -2.47 -7.02 10.32
N GLU A 92 -3.22 -6.60 11.35
CA GLU A 92 -4.39 -5.73 11.20
C GLU A 92 -4.02 -4.37 10.59
N PHE A 93 -2.89 -3.79 10.99
CA PHE A 93 -2.43 -2.55 10.37
C PHE A 93 -2.08 -2.70 8.89
N ILE A 94 -1.46 -3.82 8.50
CA ILE A 94 -1.11 -4.09 7.09
C ILE A 94 -2.39 -4.24 6.26
N GLU A 95 -3.39 -4.96 6.77
CA GLU A 95 -4.70 -5.09 6.11
C GLU A 95 -5.37 -3.73 5.94
N TYR A 96 -5.45 -2.94 7.01
CA TYR A 96 -6.00 -1.58 6.97
C TYR A 96 -5.25 -0.68 5.97
N TYR A 97 -3.91 -0.71 5.98
CA TYR A 97 -3.09 0.09 5.07
C TYR A 97 -3.40 -0.24 3.61
N ASN A 98 -3.50 -1.53 3.29
CA ASN A 98 -3.79 -1.98 1.94
C ASN A 98 -5.19 -1.55 1.48
N GLN A 99 -6.21 -1.62 2.36
CA GLN A 99 -7.54 -1.12 2.06
C GLN A 99 -7.57 0.39 1.81
N VAL A 100 -6.75 1.18 2.53
CA VAL A 100 -6.77 2.65 2.38
C VAL A 100 -5.97 3.14 1.17
N PHE A 101 -4.89 2.45 0.78
CA PHE A 101 -3.93 2.97 -0.23
C PHE A 101 -3.75 2.12 -1.48
N ASN A 102 -4.25 0.89 -1.49
CA ASN A 102 -4.16 -0.02 -2.64
C ASN A 102 -5.54 -0.41 -3.20
N SER A 103 -6.61 0.25 -2.75
CA SER A 103 -7.95 0.19 -3.37
C SER A 103 -8.06 1.10 -4.60
#